data_AF-A0A9P3GLP1-F1
#
_entry.id   AF-A0A9P3GLP1-F1
#
_cell.length_a   1.000
_cell.length_b   1.000
_cell.length_c   1.000
_cell.angle_alpha   90.00
_cell.angle_beta   90.00
_cell.angle_gamma   90.00
#
_symmetry.space_group_name_H-M   'P 1'
#
loop_
_entity.id
_entity.type
_entity.pdbx_description
1 polymer ?
#
loop_
_entity_poly.entity_id
_entity_poly.type
_entity_poly.pdbx_seq_one_letter_code
_entity_poly.pdbx_strand_id
1 'polypeptide(L)'
;MYTALETLEIHEAAEARHIINFLRSIGSKQLRSLSLHLPRGEADGVIKTLDAASKFTKLRSLELRADDTDSHFSFPPQALFRLQHLEELKIKTSNLYTTDKSAEALARACPKLRRVTLWYSTQRCWSLNVLEHFAMHLPALEFLNVELGTEGVLALDAPQACSWAPICLELDGSQLSKEHWEPTAAYIAQVYPNATFKPCFLWGDFLDDELVGFRDHVLHWRYVGQAVAKARSDER
;
A
#
# COMPACT_ATOMS: atom_id res chain seq x y z
N MET A 1 -25.24 -6.63 21.07
CA MET A 1 -25.72 -5.89 19.88
C MET A 1 -24.67 -6.03 18.77
N TYR A 2 -25.11 -6.16 17.51
CA TYR A 2 -24.28 -6.35 16.29
C TYR A 2 -23.64 -7.73 16.06
N THR A 3 -24.34 -8.84 16.31
CA THR A 3 -23.78 -10.19 16.06
C THR A 3 -23.72 -10.59 14.58
N ALA A 4 -24.53 -9.96 13.73
CA ALA A 4 -24.64 -10.23 12.29
C ALA A 4 -23.99 -9.14 11.41
N LEU A 5 -23.25 -8.20 11.98
CA LEU A 5 -22.64 -7.10 11.23
C LEU A 5 -21.51 -7.63 10.34
N GLU A 6 -21.64 -7.45 9.02
CA GLU A 6 -20.65 -7.89 8.04
C GLU A 6 -19.76 -6.75 7.50
N THR A 7 -20.31 -5.54 7.43
CA THR A 7 -19.61 -4.34 6.97
C THR A 7 -19.77 -3.24 8.00
N LEU A 8 -18.68 -2.53 8.28
CA LEU A 8 -18.68 -1.36 9.14
C LEU A 8 -17.83 -0.27 8.51
N GLU A 9 -18.40 0.92 8.42
CA GLU A 9 -17.68 2.12 8.01
C GLU A 9 -17.86 3.18 9.09
N ILE A 10 -16.76 3.80 9.50
CA ILE A 10 -16.76 4.89 10.46
C ILE A 10 -15.99 6.04 9.84
N HIS A 11 -16.72 7.11 9.56
CA HIS A 11 -16.19 8.35 9.03
C HIS A 11 -16.23 9.42 10.13
N GLU A 12 -15.28 10.35 10.11
CA GLU A 12 -15.32 11.59 10.91
C GLU A 12 -15.48 11.40 12.43
N ALA A 13 -14.79 10.44 13.04
CA ALA A 13 -14.79 10.37 14.49
C ALA A 13 -14.01 11.55 15.10
N ALA A 14 -14.57 12.18 16.13
CA ALA A 14 -13.89 13.28 16.82
C ALA A 14 -12.53 12.88 17.42
N GLU A 15 -12.41 11.63 17.88
CA GLU A 15 -11.17 11.12 18.49
C GLU A 15 -11.00 9.62 18.22
N ALA A 16 -9.76 9.16 18.01
CA ALA A 16 -9.44 7.75 17.78
C ALA A 16 -9.88 6.85 18.95
N ARG A 17 -9.87 7.34 20.21
CA ARG A 17 -10.33 6.56 21.37
C ARG A 17 -11.79 6.14 21.27
N HIS A 18 -12.64 6.95 20.64
CA HIS A 18 -14.06 6.62 20.46
C HIS A 18 -14.21 5.46 19.48
N ILE A 19 -13.47 5.46 18.37
CA ILE A 19 -13.40 4.34 17.43
C ILE A 19 -12.91 3.09 18.14
N ILE A 20 -11.81 3.17 18.88
CA ILE A 20 -11.23 2.03 19.60
C ILE A 20 -12.24 1.41 20.58
N ASN A 21 -12.89 2.24 21.40
CA ASN A 21 -13.89 1.77 22.36
C ASN A 21 -15.11 1.15 21.65
N PHE A 22 -15.56 1.77 20.56
CA PHE A 22 -16.65 1.25 19.77
C PHE A 22 -16.30 -0.09 19.14
N LEU A 23 -15.15 -0.22 18.46
CA LEU A 23 -14.66 -1.47 17.90
C LEU A 23 -14.60 -2.55 18.98
N ARG A 24 -14.05 -2.25 20.17
CA ARG A 24 -14.00 -3.19 21.31
C ARG A 24 -15.38 -3.66 21.75
N SER A 25 -16.41 -2.81 21.72
CA SER A 25 -17.78 -3.16 22.09
C SER A 25 -18.50 -4.09 21.09
N ILE A 26 -18.05 -4.14 19.83
CA ILE A 26 -18.67 -4.96 18.78
C ILE A 26 -18.39 -6.45 19.02
N GLY A 27 -19.45 -7.23 19.20
CA GLY A 27 -19.38 -8.70 19.35
C GLY A 27 -19.49 -9.48 18.04
N SER A 28 -19.45 -8.83 16.87
CA SER A 28 -19.60 -9.50 15.57
C SER A 28 -18.46 -10.48 15.30
N LYS A 29 -18.84 -11.72 14.96
CA LYS A 29 -17.93 -12.74 14.40
C LYS A 29 -18.04 -12.85 12.88
N GLN A 30 -18.83 -11.98 12.25
CA GLN A 30 -19.12 -12.01 10.81
C GLN A 30 -18.57 -10.79 10.07
N LEU A 31 -17.88 -9.87 10.76
CA LEU A 31 -17.33 -8.68 10.12
C LEU A 31 -16.27 -9.08 9.08
N ARG A 32 -16.49 -8.67 7.83
CA ARG A 32 -15.67 -8.94 6.65
C ARG A 32 -15.07 -7.69 6.05
N SER A 33 -15.74 -6.54 6.18
CA SER A 33 -15.27 -5.26 5.68
C SER A 33 -15.27 -4.21 6.78
N LEU A 34 -14.15 -3.49 6.91
CA LEU A 34 -13.97 -2.45 7.92
C LEU A 34 -13.26 -1.26 7.27
N SER A 35 -13.94 -0.11 7.23
CA SER A 35 -13.36 1.16 6.81
C SER A 35 -13.38 2.16 7.96
N LEU A 36 -12.23 2.76 8.23
CA LEU A 36 -12.02 3.65 9.38
C LEU A 36 -11.32 4.93 8.92
N HIS A 37 -11.97 6.07 9.12
CA HIS A 37 -11.35 7.38 9.00
C HIS A 37 -11.06 7.94 10.39
N LEU A 38 -9.78 7.90 10.76
CA LEU A 38 -9.25 8.47 11.98
C LEU A 38 -9.05 9.98 11.82
N PRO A 39 -9.41 10.78 12.84
CA PRO A 39 -9.08 12.18 12.86
C PRO A 39 -7.56 12.36 12.92
N ARG A 40 -7.11 13.59 12.65
CA ARG A 40 -5.73 14.00 12.87
C ARG A 40 -5.29 13.66 14.30
N GLY A 41 -4.12 13.05 14.45
CA GLY A 41 -3.62 12.68 15.77
C GLY A 41 -2.35 11.84 15.74
N GLU A 42 -1.97 11.32 16.91
CA GLU A 42 -0.72 10.58 17.08
C GLU A 42 -0.76 9.19 16.40
N ALA A 43 0.40 8.73 15.93
CA ALA A 43 0.56 7.41 15.32
C ALA A 43 0.14 6.25 16.24
N ASP A 44 0.22 6.43 17.56
CA ASP A 44 -0.25 5.45 18.53
C ASP A 44 -1.77 5.19 18.40
N GLY A 45 -2.55 6.20 17.99
CA GLY A 45 -3.97 6.06 17.68
C GLY A 45 -4.23 5.08 16.53
N VAL A 46 -3.40 5.13 15.48
CA VAL A 46 -3.45 4.18 14.35
C VAL A 46 -3.17 2.76 14.82
N ILE A 47 -2.07 2.57 15.56
CA ILE A 47 -1.66 1.24 16.05
C ILE A 47 -2.73 0.64 16.95
N LYS A 48 -3.25 1.42 17.92
CA LYS A 48 -4.29 0.97 18.84
C LYS A 48 -5.61 0.67 18.13
N THR A 49 -5.93 1.43 17.08
CA THR A 49 -7.10 1.16 16.24
C THR A 49 -6.94 -0.16 15.49
N LEU A 50 -5.77 -0.41 14.90
CA LEU A 50 -5.46 -1.67 14.22
C LEU A 50 -5.48 -2.86 15.20
N ASP A 51 -4.95 -2.71 16.41
CA ASP A 51 -5.04 -3.76 17.44
C ASP A 51 -6.51 -4.04 17.82
N ALA A 52 -7.34 -3.00 17.99
CA ALA A 52 -8.76 -3.18 18.22
C ALA A 52 -9.49 -3.86 17.05
N ALA A 53 -9.11 -3.56 15.81
CA ALA A 53 -9.63 -4.20 14.60
C ALA A 53 -9.15 -5.66 14.45
N SER A 54 -7.98 -6.00 14.97
CA SER A 54 -7.37 -7.33 14.83
C SER A 54 -8.19 -8.49 15.40
N LYS A 55 -9.15 -8.19 16.29
CA LYS A 55 -10.06 -9.22 16.84
C LYS A 55 -11.05 -9.76 15.80
N PHE A 56 -11.28 -9.04 14.70
CA PHE A 56 -12.17 -9.46 13.63
C PHE A 56 -11.42 -10.39 12.66
N THR A 57 -11.09 -11.60 13.11
CA THR A 57 -10.21 -12.52 12.35
C THR A 57 -10.77 -13.00 11.00
N LYS A 58 -12.06 -12.78 10.73
CA LYS A 58 -12.69 -13.06 9.43
C LYS A 58 -12.64 -11.88 8.45
N LEU A 59 -12.01 -10.78 8.83
CA LEU A 59 -11.90 -9.59 8.00
C LEU A 59 -11.21 -9.93 6.68
N ARG A 60 -11.79 -9.46 5.58
CA ARG A 60 -11.30 -9.61 4.21
C ARG A 60 -10.87 -8.28 3.60
N SER A 61 -11.51 -7.19 3.97
CA SER A 61 -11.14 -5.85 3.54
C SER A 61 -10.95 -4.94 4.76
N LEU A 62 -9.80 -4.28 4.81
CA LEU A 62 -9.44 -3.29 5.82
C LEU A 62 -8.99 -2.02 5.13
N GLU A 63 -9.71 -0.94 5.39
CA GLU A 63 -9.32 0.41 5.01
C GLU A 63 -9.12 1.26 6.26
N LEU A 64 -7.94 1.86 6.36
CA LEU A 64 -7.59 2.80 7.41
C LEU A 64 -7.08 4.08 6.77
N ARG A 65 -7.79 5.17 7.01
CA ARG A 65 -7.35 6.52 6.67
C ARG A 65 -7.06 7.27 7.96
N ALA A 66 -5.87 7.85 8.06
CA ALA A 66 -5.50 8.76 9.13
C ALA A 66 -4.92 10.02 8.50
N ASP A 67 -5.54 11.15 8.79
CA ASP A 67 -5.03 12.45 8.36
C ASP A 67 -3.83 12.82 9.25
N ASP A 68 -2.77 13.41 8.67
CA ASP A 68 -1.59 13.99 9.32
C ASP A 68 -1.22 13.45 10.71
N THR A 69 -0.41 12.38 10.74
CA THR A 69 0.12 11.87 12.01
C THR A 69 1.40 12.60 12.38
N ASP A 70 1.51 13.16 13.59
CA ASP A 70 2.70 13.94 13.97
C ASP A 70 3.97 13.08 14.22
N SER A 71 3.85 11.75 14.12
CA SER A 71 4.93 10.80 14.36
C SER A 71 4.91 9.64 13.36
N HIS A 72 6.09 9.02 13.18
CA HIS A 72 6.25 7.81 12.39
C HIS A 72 5.86 6.57 13.18
N PHE A 73 5.33 5.56 12.48
CA PHE A 73 5.22 4.22 13.04
C PHE A 73 5.69 3.15 12.06
N SER A 74 6.22 2.06 12.61
CA SER A 74 6.69 0.94 11.83
C SER A 74 5.52 0.13 11.27
N PHE A 75 5.61 -0.14 9.97
CA PHE A 75 4.71 -1.04 9.28
C PHE A 75 5.41 -2.39 9.04
N PRO A 76 4.66 -3.52 8.91
CA PRO A 76 3.28 -3.71 9.36
C PRO A 76 3.19 -3.82 10.88
N PRO A 77 2.15 -3.25 11.51
CA PRO A 77 1.91 -3.48 12.92
C PRO A 77 1.52 -4.94 13.15
N GLN A 78 2.00 -5.53 14.26
CA GLN A 78 1.77 -6.93 14.62
C GLN A 78 0.28 -7.32 14.65
N ALA A 79 -0.60 -6.35 14.88
CA ALA A 79 -2.06 -6.51 14.81
C ALA A 79 -2.54 -7.11 13.47
N LEU A 80 -1.92 -6.74 12.35
CA LEU A 80 -2.27 -7.28 11.04
C LEU A 80 -2.02 -8.80 10.94
N PHE A 81 -1.12 -9.35 11.76
CA PHE A 81 -0.78 -10.77 11.69
C PHE A 81 -1.88 -11.71 12.18
N ARG A 82 -2.90 -11.15 12.84
CA ARG A 82 -4.11 -11.87 13.22
C ARG A 82 -5.15 -11.92 12.10
N LEU A 83 -4.98 -11.12 11.04
CA LEU A 83 -5.93 -10.97 9.93
C LEU A 83 -5.55 -11.87 8.74
N GLN A 84 -5.39 -13.18 8.99
CA GLN A 84 -4.93 -14.16 7.98
C GLN A 84 -5.89 -14.34 6.79
N HIS A 85 -7.12 -13.83 6.90
CA HIS A 85 -8.14 -13.85 5.85
C HIS A 85 -8.20 -12.56 5.03
N LEU A 86 -7.32 -11.60 5.29
CA LEU A 86 -7.32 -10.31 4.62
C LEU A 86 -6.96 -10.49 3.13
N GLU A 87 -7.84 -9.99 2.28
CA GLU A 87 -7.74 -10.00 0.82
C GLU A 87 -7.42 -8.59 0.28
N GLU A 88 -7.85 -7.54 1.00
CA GLU A 88 -7.62 -6.15 0.65
C GLU A 88 -7.15 -5.35 1.86
N LEU A 89 -6.04 -4.64 1.70
CA LEU A 89 -5.49 -3.72 2.67
C LEU A 89 -5.27 -2.35 2.03
N LYS A 90 -5.92 -1.33 2.59
CA LYS A 90 -5.74 0.07 2.23
C LYS A 90 -5.33 0.86 3.46
N ILE A 91 -4.15 1.47 3.43
CA ILE A 91 -3.69 2.37 4.48
C ILE A 91 -3.30 3.69 3.86
N LYS A 92 -3.97 4.76 4.30
CA LYS A 92 -3.69 6.14 3.92
C LYS A 92 -3.22 6.90 5.15
N THR A 93 -1.93 7.23 5.24
CA THR A 93 -1.36 7.94 6.39
C THR A 93 -0.02 8.57 6.02
N SER A 94 0.25 9.80 6.46
CA SER A 94 1.40 10.59 5.99
C SER A 94 2.76 10.22 6.59
N ASN A 95 2.85 9.25 7.50
CA ASN A 95 4.11 8.89 8.19
C ASN A 95 4.31 7.39 8.41
N LEU A 96 3.92 6.58 7.42
CA LEU A 96 4.21 5.15 7.43
C LEU A 96 5.71 4.91 7.25
N TYR A 97 6.38 4.29 8.23
CA TYR A 97 7.76 3.85 8.08
C TYR A 97 7.81 2.42 7.56
N THR A 98 8.34 2.25 6.35
CA THR A 98 8.33 0.97 5.64
C THR A 98 9.75 0.52 5.29
N THR A 99 9.98 -0.80 5.30
CA THR A 99 11.25 -1.44 4.91
C THR A 99 10.98 -2.66 4.04
N ASP A 100 11.97 -3.21 3.34
CA ASP A 100 11.74 -4.42 2.52
C ASP A 100 11.31 -5.62 3.40
N LYS A 101 11.91 -5.74 4.60
CA LYS A 101 11.50 -6.71 5.62
C LYS A 101 10.05 -6.53 6.07
N SER A 102 9.53 -5.31 6.04
CA SER A 102 8.12 -5.06 6.38
C SER A 102 7.17 -5.65 5.35
N ALA A 103 7.51 -5.58 4.07
CA ALA A 103 6.70 -6.18 3.01
C ALA A 103 6.70 -7.70 3.10
N GLU A 104 7.88 -8.30 3.33
CA GLU A 104 7.98 -9.74 3.59
C GLU A 104 7.11 -10.14 4.79
N ALA A 105 7.23 -9.42 5.91
CA ALA A 105 6.44 -9.69 7.12
C ALA A 105 4.93 -9.58 6.85
N LEU A 106 4.49 -8.54 6.13
CA LEU A 106 3.09 -8.37 5.73
C LEU A 106 2.61 -9.54 4.87
N ALA A 107 3.38 -9.87 3.84
CA ALA A 107 3.03 -10.89 2.86
C ALA A 107 2.90 -12.28 3.51
N ARG A 108 3.83 -12.63 4.41
CA ARG A 108 3.76 -13.88 5.18
C ARG A 108 2.57 -13.91 6.13
N ALA A 109 2.24 -12.78 6.73
CA ALA A 109 1.19 -12.70 7.73
C ALA A 109 -0.22 -12.69 7.13
N CYS A 110 -0.38 -12.12 5.93
CA CYS A 110 -1.64 -12.01 5.22
C CYS A 110 -1.53 -12.67 3.84
N PRO A 111 -1.38 -14.01 3.76
CA PRO A 111 -1.06 -14.73 2.52
C PRO A 111 -2.19 -14.71 1.48
N LYS A 112 -3.37 -14.20 1.83
CA LYS A 112 -4.55 -14.09 0.95
C LYS A 112 -4.71 -12.70 0.33
N LEU A 113 -3.79 -11.78 0.59
CA LEU A 113 -3.82 -10.44 0.02
C LEU A 113 -3.79 -10.50 -1.50
N ARG A 114 -4.79 -9.86 -2.11
CA ARG A 114 -4.93 -9.64 -3.54
C ARG A 114 -4.78 -8.17 -3.89
N ARG A 115 -5.04 -7.28 -2.94
CA ARG A 115 -5.00 -5.83 -3.13
C ARG A 115 -4.28 -5.17 -1.96
N VAL A 116 -3.20 -4.46 -2.25
CA VAL A 116 -2.46 -3.66 -1.27
C VAL A 116 -2.39 -2.23 -1.77
N THR A 117 -2.70 -1.27 -0.92
CA THR A 117 -2.62 0.16 -1.20
C THR A 117 -2.06 0.87 0.01
N LEU A 118 -0.89 1.46 -0.14
CA LEU A 118 -0.21 2.23 0.89
C LEU A 118 0.12 3.61 0.32
N TRP A 119 -0.44 4.67 0.90
CA TRP A 119 -0.25 6.04 0.43
C TRP A 119 0.42 6.94 1.46
N TYR A 120 1.24 7.89 0.98
CA TYR A 120 1.88 9.01 1.69
C TYR A 120 3.00 8.62 2.66
N SER A 121 4.04 7.90 2.21
CA SER A 121 5.24 7.66 3.01
C SER A 121 6.24 8.81 2.86
N THR A 122 6.01 9.91 3.57
CA THR A 122 6.69 11.20 3.32
C THR A 122 8.21 11.23 3.54
N GLN A 123 8.86 10.15 4.00
CA GLN A 123 10.31 10.17 4.29
C GLN A 123 11.11 8.94 3.86
N ARG A 124 10.50 7.76 3.69
CA ARG A 124 11.19 6.56 3.20
C ARG A 124 10.27 5.69 2.37
N CYS A 125 10.45 5.78 1.06
CA CYS A 125 9.81 4.89 0.11
C CYS A 125 10.44 3.48 0.20
N TRP A 126 9.71 2.48 -0.31
CA TRP A 126 10.25 1.14 -0.43
C TRP A 126 11.37 1.05 -1.46
N SER A 127 12.34 0.16 -1.26
CA SER A 127 13.27 -0.17 -2.34
C SER A 127 12.54 -0.98 -3.41
N LEU A 128 13.13 -1.10 -4.60
CA LEU A 128 12.56 -1.95 -5.66
C LEU A 128 12.48 -3.43 -5.26
N ASN A 129 13.33 -3.91 -4.37
CA ASN A 129 13.35 -5.30 -3.89
C ASN A 129 12.04 -5.70 -3.19
N VAL A 130 11.25 -4.72 -2.74
CA VAL A 130 9.93 -4.98 -2.19
C VAL A 130 9.03 -5.76 -3.15
N LEU A 131 9.19 -5.51 -4.46
CA LEU A 131 8.41 -6.16 -5.50
C LEU A 131 8.67 -7.67 -5.54
N GLU A 132 9.93 -8.09 -5.34
CA GLU A 132 10.29 -9.50 -5.25
C GLU A 132 9.65 -10.18 -4.05
N HIS A 133 9.63 -9.51 -2.90
CA HIS A 133 9.00 -10.05 -1.69
C HIS A 133 7.50 -10.28 -1.90
N PHE A 134 6.81 -9.35 -2.58
CA PHE A 134 5.41 -9.54 -2.94
C PHE A 134 5.23 -10.63 -4.00
N ALA A 135 6.07 -10.70 -5.03
CA ALA A 135 6.01 -11.74 -6.05
C ALA A 135 6.20 -13.14 -5.44
N MET A 136 7.15 -13.28 -4.51
CA MET A 136 7.49 -14.53 -3.85
C MET A 136 6.40 -14.99 -2.87
N HIS A 137 5.86 -14.07 -2.07
CA HIS A 137 5.00 -14.43 -0.94
C HIS A 137 3.50 -14.20 -1.19
N LEU A 138 3.12 -13.37 -2.16
CA LEU A 138 1.75 -13.12 -2.59
C LEU A 138 1.58 -13.40 -4.09
N PRO A 139 1.67 -14.66 -4.53
CA PRO A 139 1.57 -15.00 -5.96
C PRO A 139 0.19 -14.67 -6.57
N ALA A 140 -0.83 -14.47 -5.74
CA ALA A 140 -2.19 -14.08 -6.15
C ALA A 140 -2.44 -12.56 -6.05
N LEU A 141 -1.40 -11.73 -5.86
CA LEU A 141 -1.54 -10.28 -5.79
C LEU A 141 -1.94 -9.70 -7.15
N GLU A 142 -3.06 -8.99 -7.18
CA GLU A 142 -3.66 -8.45 -8.40
C GLU A 142 -3.50 -6.94 -8.50
N PHE A 143 -3.30 -6.28 -7.35
CA PHE A 143 -3.15 -4.84 -7.28
C PHE A 143 -2.18 -4.45 -6.19
N LEU A 144 -1.20 -3.63 -6.55
CA LEU A 144 -0.21 -3.08 -5.64
C LEU A 144 -0.06 -1.58 -5.91
N ASN A 145 -0.41 -0.77 -4.92
CA ASN A 145 -0.15 0.66 -4.91
C ASN A 145 0.82 1.00 -3.78
N VAL A 146 2.03 1.45 -4.16
CA VAL A 146 3.16 1.66 -3.27
C VAL A 146 4.05 2.79 -3.78
N GLU A 147 4.77 3.44 -2.87
CA GLU A 147 5.77 4.44 -3.22
C GLU A 147 7.16 3.77 -3.23
N LEU A 148 7.87 3.89 -4.35
CA LEU A 148 9.21 3.34 -4.55
C LEU A 148 10.27 4.45 -4.52
N GLY A 149 11.37 4.16 -3.83
CA GLY A 149 12.55 5.01 -3.74
C GLY A 149 13.53 4.74 -4.87
N THR A 150 14.44 5.68 -5.08
CA THR A 150 15.53 5.56 -6.07
C THR A 150 16.79 4.92 -5.50
N GLU A 151 16.83 4.66 -4.20
CA GLU A 151 18.01 4.11 -3.54
C GLU A 151 18.37 2.75 -4.11
N GLY A 152 19.60 2.62 -4.64
CA GLY A 152 20.14 1.36 -5.14
C GLY A 152 19.66 0.92 -6.53
N VAL A 153 18.80 1.68 -7.22
CA VAL A 153 18.24 1.31 -8.53
C VAL A 153 19.32 0.96 -9.56
N LEU A 154 20.43 1.71 -9.60
CA LEU A 154 21.52 1.51 -10.57
C LEU A 154 22.43 0.33 -10.24
N ALA A 155 22.32 -0.23 -9.04
CA ALA A 155 23.12 -1.34 -8.55
C ALA A 155 22.26 -2.58 -8.25
N LEU A 156 21.07 -2.67 -8.85
CA LEU A 156 20.19 -3.81 -8.68
C LEU A 156 20.77 -5.04 -9.37
N ASP A 157 20.87 -6.12 -8.61
CA ASP A 157 21.09 -7.45 -9.14
C ASP A 157 19.84 -7.95 -9.87
N ALA A 158 19.99 -9.03 -10.64
CA ALA A 158 18.85 -9.72 -11.23
C ALA A 158 17.90 -10.21 -10.12
N PRO A 159 16.58 -10.08 -10.29
CA PRO A 159 15.63 -10.50 -9.28
C PRO A 159 15.67 -12.01 -9.09
N GLN A 160 15.56 -12.43 -7.83
CA GLN A 160 15.55 -13.83 -7.41
C GLN A 160 14.15 -14.44 -7.48
N ALA A 161 13.10 -13.61 -7.51
CA ALA A 161 11.71 -14.04 -7.64
C ALA A 161 10.97 -13.29 -8.76
N CYS A 162 10.10 -14.02 -9.45
CA CYS A 162 9.18 -13.45 -10.43
C CYS A 162 7.76 -14.02 -10.21
N SER A 163 6.76 -13.22 -10.56
CA SER A 163 5.37 -13.64 -10.63
C SER A 163 4.81 -13.40 -12.02
N TRP A 164 4.26 -14.47 -12.60
CA TRP A 164 3.59 -14.45 -13.89
C TRP A 164 2.11 -14.12 -13.78
N ALA A 165 1.58 -13.96 -12.57
CA ALA A 165 0.20 -13.55 -12.38
C ALA A 165 -0.02 -12.13 -12.92
N PRO A 166 -1.15 -11.86 -13.58
CA PRO A 166 -1.51 -10.50 -13.95
C PRO A 166 -1.63 -9.62 -12.71
N ILE A 167 -0.90 -8.51 -12.69
CA ILE A 167 -0.92 -7.52 -11.61
C ILE A 167 -1.11 -6.13 -12.19
N CYS A 168 -1.82 -5.28 -11.46
CA CYS A 168 -1.93 -3.85 -11.72
C CYS A 168 -1.06 -3.11 -10.71
N LEU A 169 -0.01 -2.45 -11.21
CA LEU A 169 0.89 -1.63 -10.41
C LEU A 169 0.48 -0.16 -10.49
N GLU A 170 0.50 0.50 -9.35
CA GLU A 170 0.36 1.94 -9.20
C GLU A 170 1.50 2.43 -8.32
N LEU A 171 2.38 3.27 -8.86
CA LEU A 171 3.61 3.69 -8.19
C LEU A 171 3.50 5.15 -7.75
N ASP A 172 2.33 5.53 -7.24
CA ASP A 172 2.07 6.92 -6.86
C ASP A 172 3.05 7.40 -5.78
N GLY A 173 3.36 8.70 -5.75
CA GLY A 173 4.31 9.27 -4.79
C GLY A 173 5.78 8.83 -4.92
N SER A 174 6.12 7.92 -5.84
CA SER A 174 7.50 7.46 -6.04
C SER A 174 8.41 8.59 -6.54
N GLN A 175 9.61 8.74 -5.96
CA GLN A 175 10.53 9.83 -6.29
C GLN A 175 11.52 9.47 -7.41
N LEU A 176 11.06 8.76 -8.45
CA LEU A 176 11.93 8.27 -9.53
C LEU A 176 12.34 9.39 -10.49
N SER A 177 13.62 9.78 -10.45
CA SER A 177 14.20 10.68 -11.48
C SER A 177 14.28 9.97 -12.85
N LYS A 178 14.43 10.75 -13.93
CA LYS A 178 14.47 10.23 -15.31
C LYS A 178 15.53 9.15 -15.54
N GLU A 179 16.70 9.27 -14.91
CA GLU A 179 17.79 8.30 -15.07
C GLU A 179 17.47 6.94 -14.46
N HIS A 180 16.50 6.87 -13.54
CA HIS A 180 16.10 5.64 -12.86
C HIS A 180 15.00 4.88 -13.60
N TRP A 181 14.32 5.47 -14.59
CA TRP A 181 13.15 4.84 -15.18
C TRP A 181 13.46 3.58 -15.97
N GLU A 182 14.50 3.60 -16.82
CA GLU A 182 14.84 2.43 -17.63
C GLU A 182 15.29 1.25 -16.76
N PRO A 183 16.21 1.41 -15.78
CA PRO A 183 16.55 0.33 -14.86
C PRO A 183 15.36 -0.15 -14.03
N THR A 184 14.54 0.77 -13.51
CA THR A 184 13.33 0.43 -12.75
C THR A 184 12.35 -0.37 -13.60
N ALA A 185 12.13 0.04 -14.85
CA ALA A 185 11.25 -0.62 -15.78
C ALA A 185 11.75 -2.01 -16.17
N ALA A 186 13.05 -2.15 -16.46
CA ALA A 186 13.66 -3.43 -16.74
C ALA A 186 13.52 -4.39 -15.54
N TYR A 187 13.76 -3.89 -14.33
CA TYR A 187 13.60 -4.68 -13.11
C TYR A 187 12.14 -5.11 -12.88
N ILE A 188 11.17 -4.19 -13.00
CA ILE A 188 9.74 -4.52 -12.90
C ILE A 188 9.33 -5.52 -13.99
N ALA A 189 9.86 -5.40 -15.22
CA ALA A 189 9.57 -6.32 -16.30
C ALA A 189 10.02 -7.76 -15.98
N GLN A 190 11.14 -7.92 -15.29
CA GLN A 190 11.65 -9.21 -14.84
C GLN A 190 10.85 -9.79 -13.65
N VAL A 191 10.50 -8.96 -12.66
CA VAL A 191 9.73 -9.41 -11.49
C VAL A 191 8.26 -9.70 -11.85
N TYR A 192 7.64 -8.83 -12.67
CA TYR A 192 6.25 -8.95 -13.09
C TYR A 192 6.09 -8.79 -14.62
N PRO A 193 6.38 -9.85 -15.40
CA PRO A 193 6.29 -9.82 -16.86
C PRO A 193 4.87 -9.53 -17.40
N ASN A 194 3.84 -9.74 -16.58
CA ASN A 194 2.44 -9.48 -16.92
C ASN A 194 1.85 -8.26 -16.19
N ALA A 195 2.68 -7.41 -15.59
CA ALA A 195 2.22 -6.17 -14.98
C ALA A 195 1.57 -5.22 -16.00
N THR A 196 0.48 -4.61 -15.56
CA THR A 196 -0.16 -3.45 -16.19
C THR A 196 -0.02 -2.25 -15.27
N PHE A 197 -0.10 -1.05 -15.82
CA PHE A 197 0.03 0.19 -15.07
C PHE A 197 -1.25 0.98 -15.19
N LYS A 198 -1.81 1.42 -14.07
CA LYS A 198 -2.90 2.39 -14.08
C LYS A 198 -2.33 3.81 -14.01
N PRO A 199 -2.84 4.74 -14.83
CA PRO A 199 -2.58 6.16 -14.59
C PRO A 199 -3.12 6.49 -13.20
N CYS A 200 -2.29 7.11 -12.36
CA CYS A 200 -2.79 7.68 -11.13
C CYS A 200 -3.68 8.87 -11.51
N PHE A 201 -4.96 8.79 -11.18
CA PHE A 201 -5.81 9.98 -11.19
C PHE A 201 -5.55 10.66 -9.85
N LEU A 202 -4.82 11.78 -9.87
CA LEU A 202 -4.89 12.74 -8.77
C LEU A 202 -6.38 13.04 -8.58
N TRP A 203 -6.99 12.53 -7.52
CA TRP A 203 -8.41 12.67 -7.27
C TRP A 203 -8.75 14.17 -7.14
N GLY A 204 -9.47 14.70 -8.14
CA GLY A 204 -10.48 15.77 -8.02
C GLY A 204 -10.02 17.17 -7.59
N ASP A 205 -10.20 18.13 -8.50
CA ASP A 205 -10.76 19.48 -8.27
C ASP A 205 -10.11 20.48 -7.30
N PHE A 206 -8.98 20.18 -6.67
CA PHE A 206 -8.11 21.22 -6.08
C PHE A 206 -7.09 21.70 -7.12
N LEU A 207 -7.59 22.24 -8.23
CA LEU A 207 -6.86 23.19 -9.06
C LEU A 207 -7.01 24.58 -8.44
N ASP A 208 -6.48 24.76 -7.22
CA ASP A 208 -5.96 26.08 -6.87
C ASP A 208 -4.66 26.23 -7.66
N ASP A 209 -4.65 27.23 -8.53
CA ASP A 209 -3.64 27.55 -9.55
C ASP A 209 -2.22 27.85 -8.98
N GLU A 210 -1.98 27.64 -7.68
CA GLU A 210 -0.71 27.94 -7.01
C GLU A 210 0.25 26.75 -6.88
N LEU A 211 -0.15 25.51 -7.22
CA LEU A 211 0.75 24.33 -7.24
C LEU A 211 1.27 23.99 -8.65
N VAL A 212 1.38 24.99 -9.54
CA VAL A 212 1.94 24.84 -10.89
C VAL A 212 3.45 24.51 -10.87
N GLY A 213 4.14 24.66 -9.73
CA GLY A 213 5.54 24.27 -9.56
C GLY A 213 5.83 22.76 -9.44
N PHE A 214 4.82 21.92 -9.21
CA PHE A 214 5.00 20.46 -9.08
C PHE A 214 4.86 19.67 -10.39
N ARG A 215 4.52 20.33 -11.51
CA ARG A 215 4.05 19.64 -12.72
C ARG A 215 5.11 19.01 -13.62
N ASP A 216 6.39 19.34 -13.46
CA ASP A 216 7.45 18.71 -14.28
C ASP A 216 7.88 17.32 -13.78
N HIS A 217 7.46 16.92 -12.58
CA HIS A 217 7.82 15.62 -11.97
C HIS A 217 6.71 14.56 -11.97
N VAL A 218 5.50 14.92 -12.43
CA VAL A 218 4.29 14.07 -12.29
C VAL A 218 3.95 13.27 -13.56
N LEU A 219 4.65 13.52 -14.67
CA LEU A 219 4.41 12.85 -15.96
C LEU A 219 5.10 11.47 -16.10
N HIS A 220 5.67 10.90 -15.04
CA HIS A 220 6.72 9.86 -15.15
C HIS A 220 6.22 8.41 -15.36
N TRP A 221 5.00 8.05 -14.93
CA TRP A 221 4.58 6.63 -14.91
C TRP A 221 4.13 6.08 -16.25
N ARG A 222 3.67 6.95 -17.16
CA ARG A 222 3.47 6.54 -18.55
C ARG A 222 4.78 6.09 -19.18
N TYR A 223 5.90 6.72 -18.83
CA TYR A 223 7.21 6.33 -19.32
C TYR A 223 7.70 5.03 -18.69
N VAL A 224 7.48 4.81 -17.39
CA VAL A 224 7.79 3.50 -16.77
C VAL A 224 6.97 2.38 -17.41
N GLY A 225 5.66 2.56 -17.59
CA GLY A 225 4.82 1.56 -18.25
C GLY A 225 5.22 1.29 -19.71
N GLN A 226 5.58 2.33 -20.46
CA GLN A 226 6.11 2.21 -21.82
C GLN A 226 7.49 1.52 -21.84
N ALA A 227 8.38 1.87 -20.91
CA ALA A 227 9.70 1.28 -20.78
C ALA A 227 9.62 -0.20 -20.38
N VAL A 228 8.65 -0.57 -19.52
CA VAL A 228 8.37 -1.97 -19.18
C VAL A 228 7.88 -2.73 -20.41
N ALA A 229 6.98 -2.15 -21.20
CA ALA A 229 6.52 -2.76 -22.44
C ALA A 229 7.66 -2.92 -23.47
N LYS A 230 8.58 -1.95 -23.54
CA LYS A 230 9.77 -2.00 -24.39
C LYS A 230 10.74 -3.09 -23.92
N ALA A 231 11.10 -3.12 -22.63
CA ALA A 231 12.00 -4.11 -22.06
C ALA A 231 11.54 -5.55 -22.34
N ARG A 232 10.23 -5.82 -22.23
CA ARG A 232 9.63 -7.12 -22.57
C ARG A 232 9.73 -7.50 -24.04
N SER A 233 9.84 -6.51 -24.93
CA SER A 233 9.95 -6.73 -26.38
C SER A 233 11.39 -7.03 -26.79
N ASP A 234 12.36 -6.43 -26.10
CA ASP A 234 13.79 -6.62 -26.37
C ASP A 234 14.32 -7.99 -25.88
N GLU A 235 13.59 -8.66 -24.98
CA GLU A 235 13.91 -10.00 -24.45
C GLU A 235 13.36 -11.17 -25.28
N ARG A 236 12.58 -10.92 -26.34
CA ARG A 236 11.95 -11.94 -27.21
C ARG A 236 12.68 -12.12 -28.52
#